data_AF-V4KRK3-F1
#
_entry.id   AF-V4KRK3-F1
#
_cell.length_a   1.000
_cell.length_b   1.000
_cell.length_c   1.000
_cell.angle_alpha   90.00
_cell.angle_beta   90.00
_cell.angle_gamma   90.00
#
_symmetry.space_group_name_H-M   'P 1'
#
loop_
_entity.id
_entity.type
_entity.pdbx_description
1 polymer ?
#
loop_
_entity_poly.entity_id
_entity_poly.type
_entity_poly.pdbx_seq_one_letter_code
_entity_poly.pdbx_strand_id
1 'polypeptide(L)'
;MLGDLITRILILLVGYAYPAYGCYKSVEKKKPEIQELRYWCKYWILLGLLTVFERIGDIVVSWLPLYAEIKIAIFIYLWYPKSQGISYVYEKLLCPYISRHESDIDQGISVLKIRGRSVI
;
A
#
# COMPACT_ATOMS: atom_id res chain seq x y z
N MET A 1 11.16 22.33 -10.93
CA MET A 1 10.78 22.67 -9.53
C MET A 1 9.26 22.78 -9.36
N LEU A 2 8.56 23.58 -10.16
CA LEU A 2 7.09 23.69 -10.05
C LEU A 2 6.35 22.38 -10.36
N GLY A 3 6.79 21.64 -11.39
CA GLY A 3 6.18 20.36 -11.78
C GLY A 3 6.27 19.28 -10.70
N ASP A 4 7.40 19.15 -10.01
CA ASP A 4 7.57 18.18 -8.92
C ASP A 4 6.64 18.50 -7.72
N LEU A 5 6.51 19.79 -7.38
CA LEU A 5 5.61 20.24 -6.32
C LEU A 5 4.15 19.92 -6.65
N ILE A 6 3.71 20.21 -7.88
CA ILE A 6 2.33 19.94 -8.34
C ILE A 6 2.04 18.43 -8.30
N THR A 7 2.96 17.61 -8.81
CA THR A 7 2.82 16.15 -8.80
C THR A 7 2.75 15.60 -7.37
N ARG A 8 3.60 16.09 -6.46
CA ARG A 8 3.56 15.69 -5.03
C ARG A 8 2.24 16.06 -4.37
N ILE A 9 1.74 17.27 -4.59
CA ILE A 9 0.46 17.72 -4.02
C ILE A 9 -0.69 16.87 -4.57
N LEU A 10 -0.70 16.59 -5.88
CA LEU A 10 -1.70 15.72 -6.48
C LEU A 10 -1.67 14.30 -5.90
N ILE A 11 -0.48 13.72 -5.71
CA ILE A 11 -0.32 12.41 -5.07
C ILE A 11 -0.88 12.43 -3.65
N LEU A 12 -0.53 13.44 -2.84
CA LEU A 12 -1.00 13.55 -1.47
C LEU A 12 -2.52 13.73 -1.39
N LEU A 13 -3.10 14.55 -2.25
CA LEU A 13 -4.54 14.80 -2.22
C LEU A 13 -5.34 13.62 -2.78
N VAL A 14 -4.95 13.10 -3.95
CA VAL A 14 -5.72 12.06 -4.65
C VAL A 14 -5.43 10.66 -4.09
N GLY A 15 -4.21 10.41 -3.61
CA GLY A 15 -3.78 9.07 -3.18
C GLY A 15 -3.76 8.84 -1.70
N TYR A 16 -3.77 9.91 -0.92
CA TYR A 16 -3.80 9.78 0.54
C TYR A 16 -5.08 10.43 1.09
N ALA A 17 -5.35 11.69 0.78
CA ALA A 17 -6.48 12.40 1.38
C ALA A 17 -7.84 11.87 0.90
N TYR A 18 -8.03 11.67 -0.41
CA TYR A 18 -9.28 11.12 -0.96
C TYR A 18 -9.62 9.73 -0.42
N PRO A 19 -8.74 8.72 -0.49
CA PRO A 19 -9.02 7.40 0.06
C PRO A 19 -9.15 7.41 1.59
N ALA A 20 -8.42 8.28 2.30
CA ALA A 20 -8.60 8.44 3.74
C ALA A 20 -10.00 8.95 4.10
N TYR A 21 -10.51 9.93 3.34
CA TYR A 21 -11.89 10.40 3.50
C TYR A 21 -12.91 9.31 3.15
N GLY A 22 -12.63 8.51 2.10
CA GLY A 22 -13.41 7.33 1.75
C GLY A 22 -13.49 6.31 2.88
N CYS A 23 -12.36 6.02 3.54
CA CYS A 23 -12.30 5.16 4.71
C CYS A 23 -13.13 5.70 5.86
N TYR A 24 -12.95 6.99 6.21
CA TYR A 24 -13.72 7.64 7.26
C TYR A 24 -15.22 7.51 7.00
N LYS A 25 -15.65 7.81 5.78
CA LYS A 25 -17.06 7.70 5.38
C LYS A 25 -17.57 6.26 5.47
N SER A 26 -16.79 5.26 5.05
CA SER A 26 -17.18 3.84 5.13
C SER A 26 -17.24 3.33 6.58
N VAL A 27 -16.40 3.84 7.48
CA VAL A 27 -16.39 3.50 8.91
C VAL A 27 -17.56 4.15 9.65
N GLU A 28 -17.88 5.40 9.35
CA GLU A 28 -18.93 6.19 10.03
C GLU A 28 -20.37 5.82 9.56
N LYS A 29 -20.51 4.93 8.56
CA LYS A 29 -21.83 4.44 8.13
C LYS A 29 -22.50 3.66 9.25
N LYS A 30 -23.78 3.97 9.53
CA LYS A 30 -24.63 3.26 10.54
C LYS A 30 -24.67 1.73 10.35
N LYS A 31 -24.54 1.26 9.10
CA LYS A 31 -24.36 -0.15 8.76
C LYS A 31 -23.14 -0.25 7.86
N PRO A 32 -21.96 -0.57 8.41
CA PRO A 32 -20.75 -0.66 7.63
C PRO A 32 -20.82 -1.84 6.65
N GLU A 33 -20.58 -1.58 5.37
CA GLU A 33 -20.45 -2.61 4.36
C GLU A 33 -19.06 -3.23 4.43
N ILE A 34 -18.99 -4.50 4.85
CA ILE A 34 -17.73 -5.23 5.03
C ILE A 34 -16.91 -5.26 3.72
N GLN A 35 -17.58 -5.29 2.56
CA GLN A 35 -16.92 -5.29 1.26
C GLN A 35 -16.21 -3.97 0.97
N GLU A 36 -16.82 -2.82 1.28
CA GLU A 36 -16.18 -1.52 1.14
C GLU A 36 -14.99 -1.36 2.09
N LEU A 37 -15.14 -1.77 3.35
CA LEU A 37 -14.04 -1.76 4.32
C LEU A 37 -12.86 -2.61 3.83
N ARG A 38 -13.13 -3.82 3.36
CA ARG A 38 -12.10 -4.70 2.79
C ARG A 38 -11.41 -4.08 1.58
N TYR A 39 -12.17 -3.40 0.71
CA TYR A 39 -11.59 -2.70 -0.44
C TYR A 39 -10.58 -1.63 0.01
N TRP A 40 -10.97 -0.79 0.97
CA TRP A 40 -10.08 0.23 1.52
C TRP A 40 -8.86 -0.36 2.23
N CYS A 41 -9.01 -1.45 2.98
CA CYS A 41 -7.88 -2.16 3.58
C CYS A 41 -6.92 -2.70 2.51
N LYS A 42 -7.44 -3.37 1.46
CA LYS A 42 -6.62 -3.84 0.34
C LYS A 42 -5.88 -2.68 -0.34
N TYR A 43 -6.54 -1.54 -0.54
CA TYR A 43 -5.94 -0.33 -1.09
C TYR A 43 -4.74 0.14 -0.25
N TRP A 44 -4.91 0.33 1.06
CA TRP A 44 -3.83 0.80 1.94
C TRP A 44 -2.66 -0.17 2.07
N ILE A 45 -2.94 -1.49 2.08
CA ILE A 45 -1.89 -2.51 2.10
C ILE A 45 -1.02 -2.42 0.84
N LEU A 46 -1.65 -2.36 -0.34
CA LEU A 46 -0.92 -2.23 -1.60
C LEU A 46 -0.18 -0.89 -1.70
N LEU A 47 -0.79 0.21 -1.26
CA LEU A 47 -0.15 1.52 -1.26
C LEU A 47 1.11 1.54 -0.38
N GLY A 48 1.04 0.94 0.81
CA GLY A 48 2.17 0.82 1.72
C GLY A 48 3.31 -0.02 1.13
N LEU A 49 2.99 -1.19 0.57
CA LEU A 49 3.98 -2.04 -0.09
C LEU A 49 4.62 -1.36 -1.29
N LEU A 50 3.80 -0.71 -2.13
CA LEU A 50 4.27 0.00 -3.30
C LEU A 50 5.25 1.12 -2.90
N THR A 51 4.97 1.84 -1.81
CA THR A 51 5.86 2.88 -1.27
C THR A 51 7.17 2.31 -0.75
N VAL A 52 7.16 1.12 -0.12
CA VAL A 52 8.38 0.44 0.32
C VAL A 52 9.19 -0.06 -0.89
N PHE A 53 8.55 -0.70 -1.86
CA PHE A 53 9.20 -1.11 -3.11
C PHE A 53 9.75 0.09 -3.88
N GLU A 54 9.09 1.23 -3.84
CA GLU A 54 9.56 2.48 -4.42
C GLU A 54 10.91 2.89 -3.84
N ARG A 55 10.99 2.95 -2.51
CA ARG A 55 12.21 3.32 -1.77
C ARG A 55 13.36 2.37 -2.08
N ILE A 56 13.08 1.06 -2.08
CA ILE A 56 14.09 0.03 -2.36
C ILE A 56 14.52 0.10 -3.82
N GLY A 57 13.56 0.25 -4.73
CA GLY A 57 13.77 0.35 -6.16
C GLY A 57 14.64 1.53 -6.57
N ASP A 58 14.44 2.69 -5.94
CA ASP A 58 15.28 3.87 -6.16
C ASP A 58 16.73 3.67 -5.69
N ILE A 59 16.94 2.85 -4.67
CA ILE A 59 18.29 2.52 -4.18
C ILE A 59 18.97 1.50 -5.12
N VAL A 60 18.22 0.51 -5.63
CA VAL A 60 18.80 -0.67 -6.30
C VAL A 60 18.85 -0.55 -7.82
N VAL A 61 17.85 0.08 -8.46
CA VAL A 61 17.62 0.01 -9.92
C VAL A 61 17.69 1.40 -10.59
N SER A 62 18.08 2.44 -9.85
CA SER A 62 18.23 3.81 -10.37
C SER A 62 19.27 3.96 -11.49
N TRP A 63 20.14 2.97 -11.69
CA TRP A 63 21.15 2.96 -12.76
C TRP A 63 20.62 2.48 -14.13
N LEU A 64 19.41 1.91 -14.19
CA LEU A 64 18.86 1.34 -15.43
C LEU A 64 18.05 2.37 -16.24
N PRO A 65 18.41 2.66 -17.51
CA PRO A 65 17.59 3.50 -18.37
C PRO A 65 16.25 2.80 -18.66
N LEU A 66 15.13 3.53 -18.58
CA LEU A 66 13.71 3.06 -18.64
C LEU A 66 13.09 2.53 -17.33
N TYR A 67 13.82 2.43 -16.22
CA TYR A 67 13.25 1.98 -14.95
C TYR A 67 12.15 2.93 -14.42
N ALA A 68 12.37 4.24 -14.53
CA ALA A 68 11.42 5.25 -14.06
C ALA A 68 10.07 5.20 -14.80
N GLU A 69 10.07 4.94 -16.10
CA GLU A 69 8.86 4.87 -16.92
C GLU A 69 8.00 3.64 -16.58
N ILE A 70 8.65 2.46 -16.46
CA ILE A 70 7.98 1.22 -16.05
C ILE A 70 7.43 1.35 -14.63
N LYS A 71 8.20 1.98 -13.73
CA LYS A 71 7.78 2.28 -12.35
C LYS A 71 6.50 3.11 -12.33
N ILE A 72 6.44 4.20 -13.10
CA ILE A 72 5.26 5.07 -13.20
C ILE A 72 4.07 4.32 -13.81
N ALA A 73 4.28 3.51 -14.84
CA ALA A 73 3.21 2.71 -15.46
C ALA A 73 2.57 1.72 -14.48
N ILE A 74 3.40 1.02 -13.68
CA ILE A 74 2.93 0.12 -12.62
C ILE A 74 2.15 0.90 -11.56
N PHE A 75 2.66 2.07 -11.15
CA PHE A 75 2.00 2.96 -10.19
C PHE A 75 0.61 3.40 -10.67
N ILE A 76 0.50 3.90 -11.90
CA ILE A 76 -0.77 4.35 -12.47
C ILE A 76 -1.75 3.18 -12.58
N TYR A 77 -1.28 2.00 -12.98
CA TYR A 77 -2.10 0.80 -13.09
C TYR A 77 -2.69 0.36 -11.73
N LEU A 78 -1.87 0.38 -10.67
CA LEU A 78 -2.27 0.04 -9.30
C LEU A 78 -3.13 1.13 -8.65
N TRP A 79 -2.83 2.40 -8.93
CA TRP A 79 -3.55 3.53 -8.36
C TRP A 79 -4.94 3.68 -8.95
N TYR A 80 -5.12 3.39 -10.24
CA TYR A 80 -6.38 3.62 -10.94
C TYR A 80 -7.51 2.83 -10.27
N PRO A 81 -8.39 3.48 -9.48
CA PRO A 81 -9.32 2.79 -8.58
C PRO A 81 -10.44 2.04 -9.33
N LYS A 82 -10.57 2.29 -10.63
CA LYS A 82 -11.48 1.57 -11.53
C LYS A 82 -10.88 0.30 -12.12
N SER A 83 -9.57 0.08 -12.03
CA SER A 83 -8.97 -1.18 -12.45
C SER A 83 -9.22 -2.22 -11.36
N GLN A 84 -9.57 -3.45 -11.74
CA GLN A 84 -9.52 -4.58 -10.80
C GLN A 84 -8.08 -4.95 -10.41
N GLY A 85 -7.09 -4.08 -10.68
CA GLY A 85 -5.68 -4.30 -10.40
C GLY A 85 -5.40 -4.52 -8.92
N ILE A 86 -6.06 -3.75 -8.03
CA ILE A 86 -5.94 -3.93 -6.58
C ILE A 86 -6.38 -5.33 -6.15
N SER A 87 -7.58 -5.75 -6.56
CA SER A 87 -8.11 -7.07 -6.20
C SER A 87 -7.25 -8.19 -6.81
N TYR A 88 -6.82 -8.04 -8.06
CA TYR A 88 -5.99 -9.02 -8.75
C TYR A 88 -4.62 -9.18 -8.10
N VAL A 89 -3.90 -8.09 -7.86
CA VAL A 89 -2.57 -8.10 -7.23
C VAL A 89 -2.66 -8.63 -5.81
N TYR A 90 -3.67 -8.19 -5.04
CA TYR A 90 -3.86 -8.66 -3.68
C TYR A 90 -4.12 -10.17 -3.64
N GLU A 91 -5.01 -10.68 -4.49
CA GLU A 91 -5.41 -12.10 -4.44
C GLU A 91 -4.38 -13.03 -5.08
N LYS A 92 -3.70 -12.62 -6.16
CA LYS A 92 -2.75 -13.47 -6.89
C LYS A 92 -1.33 -13.43 -6.35
N LEU A 93 -0.87 -12.27 -5.87
CA LEU A 93 0.52 -12.10 -5.44
C LEU A 93 0.59 -11.99 -3.92
N LEU A 94 -0.21 -11.11 -3.34
CA LEU A 94 -0.04 -10.76 -1.94
C LEU A 94 -0.54 -11.83 -0.98
N CYS A 95 -1.76 -12.32 -1.19
CA CYS A 95 -2.41 -13.31 -0.35
C CYS A 95 -1.57 -14.60 -0.22
N PRO A 96 -1.09 -15.24 -1.30
CA PRO A 96 -0.27 -16.45 -1.18
C PRO A 96 1.12 -16.16 -0.59
N TYR A 97 1.69 -14.98 -0.84
CA TYR A 97 3.01 -14.62 -0.29
C TYR A 97 2.95 -14.39 1.22
N ILE A 98 1.96 -13.61 1.69
CA ILE A 98 1.77 -13.35 3.12
C ILE A 98 1.35 -14.61 3.84
N SER A 99 0.35 -15.36 3.34
CA SER A 99 -0.10 -16.59 4.01
C SER A 99 1.02 -17.62 4.21
N ARG A 100 2.03 -17.64 3.33
CA ARG A 100 3.20 -18.52 3.47
C ARG A 100 4.19 -18.05 4.53
N HIS A 101 4.29 -16.76 4.79
CA HIS A 101 5.25 -16.17 5.75
C HIS A 101 4.59 -15.62 7.01
N GLU A 102 3.26 -15.73 7.13
CA GLU A 102 2.47 -15.19 8.24
C GLU A 102 2.95 -15.74 9.59
N SER A 103 3.16 -17.05 9.67
CA SER A 103 3.67 -17.72 10.88
C SER A 103 5.02 -17.17 11.36
N ASP A 104 5.94 -16.91 10.43
CA ASP A 104 7.28 -16.40 10.75
C ASP A 104 7.23 -14.94 11.20
N ILE A 105 6.38 -14.13 10.55
CA ILE A 105 6.17 -12.73 10.89
C ILE A 105 5.53 -12.61 12.28
N ASP A 106 4.49 -13.39 12.55
CA ASP A 106 3.79 -13.39 13.84
C ASP A 106 4.71 -13.85 14.97
N GLN A 107 5.54 -14.86 14.72
CA GLN A 107 6.53 -15.29 15.70
C GLN A 107 7.54 -14.16 15.98
N GLY A 108 8.05 -13.47 14.95
CA GLY A 108 8.94 -12.32 15.10
C GLY A 108 8.33 -11.19 15.93
N ILE A 109 7.08 -10.81 15.63
CA ILE A 109 6.36 -9.75 16.37
C ILE A 109 6.13 -10.16 17.84
N SER A 110 5.79 -11.43 18.10
CA SER A 110 5.58 -11.92 19.45
C SER A 110 6.85 -11.84 20.31
N VAL A 111 8.01 -12.17 19.74
CA VAL A 111 9.32 -12.07 20.42
C VAL A 111 9.64 -10.62 20.77
N LEU A 112 9.40 -9.69 19.84
CA LEU A 112 9.62 -8.26 20.07
C LEU A 112 8.70 -7.70 21.16
N LYS A 113 7.43 -8.12 21.19
CA LYS A 113 6.45 -7.72 22.21
C LYS A 113 6.83 -8.22 23.61
N ILE A 114 7.34 -9.45 23.71
CA ILE A 114 7.83 -10.02 24.97
C ILE A 114 9.07 -9.27 25.45
N ARG A 115 10.03 -8.99 24.56
CA ARG A 115 11.23 -8.19 24.90
C ARG A 115 10.86 -6.78 25.37
N GLY A 116 9.96 -6.09 24.66
CA GLY A 116 9.52 -4.75 25.04
C GLY A 116 8.82 -4.68 26.40
N ARG A 117 8.11 -5.75 26.80
CA ARG A 117 7.51 -5.87 28.14
C ARG A 117 8.51 -6.18 29.25
N SER A 118 9.67 -6.77 28.94
CA SER A 118 10.68 -7.09 29.96
C SER A 118 11.58 -5.91 30.34
N VAL A 119 11.52 -4.82 29.57
CA VAL A 119 12.33 -3.60 29.76
C VAL A 119 11.54 -2.50 30.51
N ILE A 120 10.25 -2.75 30.80
CA ILE A 120 9.38 -1.91 31.63
C ILE A 120 9.12 -2.65 32.94
#